data_AF-A0A7J8K3I1-F1
#
_entry.id   AF-A0A7J8K3I1-F1
#
_cell.length_a   1.000
_cell.length_b   1.000
_cell.length_c   1.000
_cell.angle_alpha   90.00
_cell.angle_beta   90.00
_cell.angle_gamma   90.00
#
_symmetry.space_group_name_H-M   'P 1'
#
loop_
_entity.id
_entity.type
_entity.pdbx_description
1 polymer ?
#
loop_
_entity_poly.entity_id
_entity_poly.type
_entity_poly.pdbx_seq_one_letter_code
_entity_poly.pdbx_strand_id
1 'polypeptide(L)'
;MPAVSSVPKELYLSSSLKDLNKKTEVKPEKISIKNYVQSAMKIFKTAEECRLDRDEEKAYVLYMKYVTVYNLIKKRPDFKQQQDYVHSMLGPTNIRKAIEEAERLSESLKLRYEEAEVRKKLEEKDRQEEEQLQKQKRQEAEREDSGTSAKSSLANVLDSKDKTQKINGENSEKKETTEKGSITAKELYTMMMDKNISLIIMDARRMQDYQDSRISDSLSVPEEAISPGVTANWIEANLPDDSKDKWMKRGNVDYVVLLDWFSSTKDLQLGTTLRSLKDALFKVSKFPC
;
A
#
# COMPACT_ATOMS: atom_id res chain seq x y z
N MET A 1 -14.54 -23.38 21.87
CA MET A 1 -13.25 -22.89 21.35
C MET A 1 -13.44 -21.41 21.02
N PRO A 2 -12.63 -20.48 21.54
CA PRO A 2 -12.79 -19.08 21.17
C PRO A 2 -12.44 -18.90 19.69
N ALA A 3 -13.25 -18.10 18.99
CA ALA A 3 -13.11 -17.86 17.55
C ALA A 3 -11.77 -17.17 17.27
N VAL A 4 -10.93 -17.82 16.46
CA VAL A 4 -9.67 -17.23 16.00
C VAL A 4 -10.03 -16.21 14.92
N SER A 5 -9.81 -14.92 15.20
CA SER A 5 -9.95 -13.88 14.18
C SER A 5 -8.98 -14.16 13.04
N SER A 6 -9.47 -14.21 11.80
CA SER A 6 -8.65 -14.35 10.60
C SER A 6 -7.96 -13.03 10.23
N VAL A 7 -8.59 -11.90 10.55
CA VAL A 7 -8.13 -10.56 10.17
C VAL A 7 -7.38 -9.90 11.33
N PRO A 8 -6.22 -9.26 11.08
CA PRO A 8 -5.54 -8.42 12.06
C PRO A 8 -6.44 -7.30 12.58
N LYS A 9 -6.38 -7.05 13.89
CA LYS A 9 -7.16 -5.99 14.52
C LYS A 9 -6.75 -4.62 13.96
N GLU A 10 -7.72 -3.72 13.78
CA GLU A 10 -7.49 -2.37 13.24
C GLU A 10 -6.44 -1.60 14.05
N LEU A 11 -5.64 -0.78 13.35
CA LEU A 11 -4.60 0.05 13.98
C LEU A 11 -5.26 1.11 14.87
N TYR A 12 -4.87 1.15 16.14
CA TYR A 12 -5.48 1.99 17.16
C TYR A 12 -4.48 2.56 18.17
N LEU A 13 -3.30 1.95 18.31
CA LEU A 13 -2.37 2.26 19.39
C LEU A 13 -1.40 3.40 19.03
N SER A 14 -1.06 3.55 17.75
CA SER A 14 -0.20 4.62 17.21
C SER A 14 -0.47 4.89 15.73
N SER A 15 0.19 5.90 15.17
CA SER A 15 0.15 6.24 13.74
C SER A 15 1.41 5.83 12.99
N SER A 16 2.40 5.26 13.67
CA SER A 16 3.66 4.81 13.06
C SER A 16 4.38 3.79 13.94
N LEU A 17 5.20 2.93 13.31
CA LEU A 17 6.07 1.99 14.03
C LEU A 17 7.07 2.72 14.93
N LYS A 18 7.50 3.94 14.55
CA LYS A 18 8.40 4.78 15.35
C LYS A 18 7.74 5.21 16.66
N ASP A 19 6.48 5.60 16.63
CA ASP A 19 5.74 6.00 17.83
C ASP A 19 5.41 4.81 18.71
N LEU A 20 5.15 3.65 18.09
CA LEU A 20 4.95 2.40 18.79
C LEU A 20 6.20 1.98 19.58
N ASN A 21 7.39 2.12 18.99
CA ASN A 21 8.67 1.86 19.66
C ASN A 21 8.93 2.75 20.88
N LYS A 22 8.46 3.99 20.90
CA LYS A 22 8.58 4.85 22.10
C LYS A 22 7.81 4.29 23.30
N LYS A 23 6.74 3.53 23.06
CA LYS A 23 5.92 2.91 24.12
C LYS A 23 6.58 1.66 24.73
N THR A 24 7.66 1.16 24.13
CA THR A 24 8.38 -0.03 24.63
C THR A 24 9.46 0.33 25.65
N GLU A 25 9.74 1.62 25.84
CA GLU A 25 10.75 2.08 26.77
C GLU A 25 10.41 1.69 28.22
N VAL A 26 11.37 1.06 28.89
CA VAL A 26 11.26 0.67 30.30
C VAL A 26 12.28 1.46 31.10
N LYS A 27 11.79 2.24 32.07
CA LYS A 27 12.66 2.96 32.98
C LYS A 27 13.29 1.97 33.97
N PRO A 28 14.61 2.06 34.22
CA PRO A 28 15.26 1.22 35.20
C PRO A 28 14.90 1.68 36.61
N GLU A 29 14.02 0.93 37.27
CA GLU A 29 13.64 1.11 38.67
C GLU A 29 14.55 0.29 39.60
N LYS A 30 14.74 0.77 40.84
CA LYS A 30 15.51 0.09 41.90
C LYS A 30 14.76 -1.11 42.53
N ILE A 31 14.06 -1.89 41.72
CA ILE A 31 13.39 -3.13 42.15
C ILE A 31 14.32 -4.34 41.96
N SER A 32 14.04 -5.46 42.65
CA SER A 32 14.86 -6.67 42.59
C SER A 32 14.79 -7.36 41.22
N ILE A 33 15.83 -8.13 40.87
CA ILE A 33 15.83 -8.97 39.65
C ILE A 33 14.61 -9.91 39.63
N LYS A 34 14.24 -10.50 40.78
CA LYS A 34 13.06 -11.37 40.89
C LYS A 34 11.76 -10.67 40.46
N ASN A 35 11.58 -9.41 40.85
CA ASN A 35 10.39 -8.63 40.46
C ASN A 35 10.38 -8.31 38.96
N TYR A 36 11.55 -8.04 38.36
CA TYR A 36 11.67 -7.89 36.91
C TYR A 36 11.35 -9.19 36.16
N VAL A 37 11.83 -10.33 36.65
CA VAL A 37 11.53 -11.65 36.06
C VAL A 37 10.04 -11.94 36.10
N GLN A 38 9.38 -11.73 37.25
CA GLN A 38 7.92 -11.91 37.37
C GLN A 38 7.15 -10.98 36.43
N SER A 39 7.59 -9.72 36.33
CA SER A 39 7.01 -8.76 35.39
C SER A 39 7.19 -9.20 33.94
N ALA A 40 8.38 -9.65 33.57
CA ALA A 40 8.70 -10.15 32.23
C ALA A 40 7.86 -11.39 31.87
N MET A 41 7.67 -12.34 32.80
CA MET A 41 6.76 -13.48 32.57
C MET A 41 5.34 -13.05 32.28
N LYS A 42 4.81 -12.08 33.05
CA LYS A 42 3.47 -11.53 32.83
C LYS A 42 3.37 -10.84 31.47
N ILE A 43 4.37 -10.03 31.12
CA ILE A 43 4.44 -9.34 29.82
C ILE A 43 4.44 -10.35 28.67
N PHE A 44 5.26 -11.39 28.74
CA PHE A 44 5.35 -12.42 27.70
C PHE A 44 4.03 -13.18 27.54
N LYS A 45 3.39 -13.54 28.66
CA LYS A 45 2.08 -14.19 28.62
C LYS A 45 1.03 -13.30 27.94
N THR A 46 0.96 -12.02 28.32
CA THR A 46 0.02 -11.08 27.68
C THR A 46 0.38 -10.82 26.22
N ALA A 47 1.65 -10.88 25.83
CA ALA A 47 2.07 -10.77 24.43
C ALA A 47 1.54 -11.93 23.59
N GLU A 48 1.64 -13.17 24.10
CA GLU A 48 1.08 -14.35 23.43
C GLU A 48 -0.45 -14.28 23.30
N GLU A 49 -1.15 -13.81 24.34
CA GLU A 49 -2.60 -13.58 24.30
C GLU A 49 -2.94 -12.56 23.20
N CYS A 50 -2.25 -11.42 23.16
CA CYS A 50 -2.47 -10.40 22.13
C CYS A 50 -2.14 -10.92 20.71
N ARG A 51 -1.10 -11.74 20.57
CA ARG A 51 -0.73 -12.37 19.28
C ARG A 51 -1.84 -13.31 18.79
N LEU A 52 -2.43 -14.10 19.69
CA LEU A 52 -3.56 -14.99 19.37
C LEU A 52 -4.83 -14.20 19.03
N ASP A 53 -5.05 -13.09 19.71
CA ASP A 53 -6.14 -12.14 19.43
C ASP A 53 -5.93 -11.30 18.16
N ARG A 54 -4.81 -11.52 17.44
CA ARG A 54 -4.39 -10.76 16.26
C ARG A 54 -4.25 -9.24 16.51
N ASP A 55 -3.97 -8.86 17.75
CA ASP A 55 -3.65 -7.49 18.15
C ASP A 55 -2.15 -7.25 17.96
N GLU A 56 -1.76 -7.00 16.71
CA GLU A 56 -0.36 -6.90 16.32
C GLU A 56 0.38 -5.74 16.99
N GLU A 57 -0.26 -4.56 17.12
CA GLU A 57 0.35 -3.39 17.75
C GLU A 57 0.68 -3.66 19.22
N LYS A 58 -0.28 -4.20 19.98
CA LYS A 58 -0.10 -4.48 21.40
C LYS A 58 0.84 -5.66 21.61
N ALA A 59 0.75 -6.70 20.79
CA ALA A 59 1.68 -7.83 20.83
C ALA A 59 3.12 -7.36 20.59
N TYR A 60 3.35 -6.54 19.56
CA TYR A 60 4.66 -5.98 19.26
C TYR A 60 5.23 -5.19 20.44
N VAL A 61 4.44 -4.27 20.99
CA VAL A 61 4.87 -3.45 22.15
C VAL A 61 5.27 -4.34 23.32
N LEU A 62 4.50 -5.39 23.60
CA LEU A 62 4.77 -6.30 24.72
C LEU A 62 6.00 -7.18 24.47
N TYR A 63 6.21 -7.72 23.26
CA TYR A 63 7.42 -8.48 22.93
C TYR A 63 8.67 -7.61 23.00
N MET A 64 8.63 -6.40 22.44
CA MET A 64 9.72 -5.45 22.54
C MET A 64 10.01 -5.07 23.99
N LYS A 65 8.96 -4.79 24.78
CA LYS A 65 9.09 -4.49 26.21
C LYS A 65 9.70 -5.65 26.98
N TYR A 66 9.34 -6.89 26.66
CA TYR A 66 9.93 -8.09 27.24
C TYR A 66 11.43 -8.18 26.96
N VAL A 67 11.84 -7.97 25.71
CA VAL A 67 13.26 -7.95 25.29
C VAL A 67 14.02 -6.82 25.99
N THR A 68 13.42 -5.63 26.09
CA THR A 68 14.01 -4.49 26.82
C THR A 68 14.22 -4.80 28.31
N VAL A 69 13.24 -5.42 28.98
CA VAL A 69 13.37 -5.85 30.38
C VAL A 69 14.48 -6.89 30.53
N TYR A 70 14.53 -7.90 29.65
CA TYR A 70 15.59 -8.90 29.69
C TYR A 70 16.99 -8.28 29.53
N ASN A 71 17.14 -7.37 28.56
CA ASN A 71 18.39 -6.64 28.33
C ASN A 71 18.79 -5.76 29.53
N LEU A 72 17.81 -5.21 30.26
CA LEU A 72 18.06 -4.46 31.48
C LEU A 72 18.57 -5.37 32.61
N ILE A 73 17.90 -6.51 32.84
CA ILE A 73 18.28 -7.50 33.86
C ILE A 73 19.70 -8.01 33.60
N LYS A 74 20.01 -8.36 32.35
CA LYS A 74 21.33 -8.90 31.93
C LYS A 74 22.50 -7.95 32.21
N LYS A 75 22.25 -6.63 32.24
CA LYS A 75 23.27 -5.61 32.51
C LYS A 75 23.56 -5.39 33.99
N ARG A 76 22.78 -5.95 34.90
CA ARG A 76 22.95 -5.73 36.34
C ARG A 76 24.10 -6.56 36.93
N PRO A 77 24.84 -6.03 37.92
CA PRO A 77 25.98 -6.73 38.52
C PRO A 77 25.56 -8.00 39.29
N ASP A 78 24.37 -8.01 39.88
CA ASP A 78 23.77 -9.13 40.61
C ASP A 78 23.18 -10.21 39.68
N PHE A 79 23.20 -10.01 38.36
CA PHE A 79 22.69 -10.97 37.38
C PHE A 79 23.39 -12.32 37.46
N LYS A 80 24.73 -12.34 37.58
CA LYS A 80 25.51 -13.58 37.59
C LYS A 80 25.13 -14.50 38.76
N GLN A 81 24.78 -13.94 39.91
CA GLN A 81 24.36 -14.71 41.09
C GLN A 81 22.95 -15.30 40.95
N GLN A 82 22.11 -14.70 40.10
CA GLN A 82 20.72 -15.15 39.88
C GLN A 82 20.50 -15.67 38.46
N GLN A 83 21.57 -15.96 37.72
CA GLN A 83 21.53 -16.31 36.30
C GLN A 83 20.71 -17.58 36.06
N ASP A 84 20.90 -18.61 36.89
CA ASP A 84 20.16 -19.87 36.79
C ASP A 84 18.66 -19.67 37.01
N TYR A 85 18.29 -18.81 37.97
CA TYR A 85 16.89 -18.45 38.21
C TYR A 85 16.28 -17.68 37.04
N VAL A 86 17.01 -16.72 36.45
CA VAL A 86 16.53 -15.98 35.29
C VAL A 86 16.39 -16.92 34.08
N HIS A 87 17.36 -17.81 33.86
CA HIS A 87 17.32 -18.77 32.77
C HIS A 87 16.20 -19.82 32.94
N SER A 88 15.92 -20.28 34.17
CA SER A 88 14.82 -21.22 34.41
C SER A 88 13.45 -20.59 34.19
N MET A 89 13.29 -19.30 34.51
CA MET A 89 11.99 -18.62 34.42
C MET A 89 11.72 -17.99 33.05
N LEU A 90 12.72 -17.34 32.45
CA LEU A 90 12.58 -16.65 31.18
C LEU A 90 12.99 -17.53 29.99
N GLY A 91 14.00 -18.39 30.15
CA GLY A 91 14.42 -19.36 29.15
C GLY A 91 15.02 -18.73 27.87
N PRO A 92 16.12 -19.28 27.33
CA PRO A 92 16.65 -18.82 26.04
C PRO A 92 15.63 -18.97 24.90
N THR A 93 14.71 -19.94 25.00
CA THR A 93 13.66 -20.19 24.01
C THR A 93 12.63 -19.06 23.94
N ASN A 94 12.11 -18.58 25.08
CA ASN A 94 11.09 -17.52 25.04
C ASN A 94 11.70 -16.17 24.63
N ILE A 95 12.97 -15.93 24.98
CA ILE A 95 13.70 -14.73 24.53
C ILE A 95 13.87 -14.75 23.02
N ARG A 96 14.33 -15.89 22.47
CA ARG A 96 14.44 -16.05 21.01
C ARG A 96 13.10 -15.84 20.32
N LYS A 97 12.05 -16.49 20.82
CA LYS A 97 10.69 -16.33 20.27
C LYS A 97 10.20 -14.89 20.33
N ALA A 98 10.45 -14.17 21.44
CA ALA A 98 10.06 -12.77 21.56
C ALA A 98 10.76 -11.88 20.52
N ILE A 99 12.03 -12.15 20.21
CA ILE A 99 12.78 -11.42 19.19
C ILE A 99 12.21 -11.72 17.80
N GLU A 100 12.05 -13.00 17.45
CA GLU A 100 11.51 -13.44 16.16
C GLU A 100 10.09 -12.89 15.92
N GLU A 101 9.22 -12.94 16.93
CA GLU A 101 7.87 -12.38 16.84
C GLU A 101 7.88 -10.85 16.76
N ALA A 102 8.76 -10.17 17.48
CA ALA A 102 8.89 -8.72 17.36
C ALA A 102 9.34 -8.30 15.95
N GLU A 103 10.30 -9.01 15.36
CA GLU A 103 10.76 -8.76 13.98
C GLU A 103 9.62 -9.00 12.97
N ARG A 104 8.95 -10.16 13.06
CA ARG A 104 7.81 -10.49 12.21
C ARG A 104 6.69 -9.45 12.30
N LEU A 105 6.34 -9.02 13.52
CA LEU A 105 5.31 -8.02 13.75
C LEU A 105 5.75 -6.63 13.28
N SER A 106 7.03 -6.27 13.40
CA SER A 106 7.52 -4.98 12.87
C SER A 106 7.37 -4.87 11.36
N GLU A 107 7.67 -5.92 10.61
CA GLU A 107 7.51 -5.92 9.15
C GLU A 107 6.02 -5.82 8.77
N SER A 108 5.15 -6.57 9.45
CA SER A 108 3.69 -6.47 9.24
C SER A 108 3.16 -5.06 9.54
N LEU A 109 3.48 -4.50 10.71
CA LEU A 109 3.00 -3.19 11.14
C LEU A 109 3.52 -2.07 10.26
N LYS A 110 4.75 -2.16 9.75
CA LYS A 110 5.32 -1.17 8.83
C LYS A 110 4.47 -1.06 7.56
N LEU A 111 4.14 -2.20 6.95
CA LEU A 111 3.28 -2.26 5.76
C LEU A 111 1.87 -1.70 6.07
N ARG A 112 1.28 -2.08 7.20
CA ARG A 112 -0.07 -1.64 7.57
C ARG A 112 -0.17 -0.14 7.86
N TYR A 113 0.85 0.46 8.50
CA TYR A 113 0.88 1.90 8.70
C TYR A 113 1.05 2.66 7.38
N GLU A 114 1.88 2.15 6.48
CA GLU A 114 2.06 2.73 5.13
C GLU A 114 0.76 2.67 4.32
N GLU A 115 0.09 1.51 4.30
CA GLU A 115 -1.24 1.33 3.71
C GLU A 115 -2.25 2.33 4.27
N ALA A 116 -2.34 2.47 5.60
CA ALA A 116 -3.28 3.38 6.23
C ALA A 116 -3.02 4.85 5.87
N GLU A 117 -1.75 5.25 5.77
CA GLU A 117 -1.36 6.60 5.35
C GLU A 117 -1.71 6.85 3.88
N VAL A 118 -1.44 5.88 3.01
CA VAL A 118 -1.77 5.96 1.57
C VAL A 118 -3.28 6.04 1.36
N ARG A 119 -4.05 5.16 2.02
CA ARG A 119 -5.52 5.16 1.96
C ARG A 119 -6.10 6.51 2.36
N LYS A 120 -5.61 7.10 3.46
CA LYS A 120 -6.05 8.43 3.90
C LYS A 120 -5.74 9.53 2.88
N LYS A 121 -4.57 9.47 2.22
CA LYS A 121 -4.21 10.44 1.16
C LYS A 121 -5.11 10.31 -0.06
N LEU A 122 -5.47 9.08 -0.43
CA LEU A 122 -6.36 8.81 -1.55
C LEU A 122 -7.78 9.29 -1.26
N GLU A 123 -8.33 8.95 -0.09
CA GLU A 123 -9.66 9.40 0.34
C GLU A 123 -9.75 10.94 0.40
N GLU A 124 -8.69 11.62 0.86
CA GLU A 124 -8.63 13.08 0.86
C GLU A 124 -8.53 13.68 -0.55
N LYS A 125 -7.78 13.04 -1.44
CA LYS A 125 -7.67 13.46 -2.84
C LYS A 125 -9.02 13.34 -3.55
N ASP A 126 -9.70 12.20 -3.40
CA ASP A 126 -11.01 11.96 -4.01
C ASP A 126 -12.04 12.99 -3.52
N ARG A 127 -12.03 13.30 -2.21
CA ARG A 127 -12.87 14.36 -1.63
C ARG A 127 -12.61 15.73 -2.25
N GLN A 128 -11.35 16.08 -2.48
CA GLN A 128 -10.98 17.35 -3.12
C GLN A 128 -11.40 17.40 -4.59
N GLU A 129 -11.28 16.29 -5.32
CA GLU A 129 -11.71 16.19 -6.72
C GLU A 129 -13.24 16.31 -6.84
N GLU A 130 -14.00 15.67 -5.95
CA GLU A 130 -15.46 15.81 -5.89
C GLU A 130 -15.90 17.25 -5.59
N GLU A 131 -15.25 17.91 -4.62
CA GLU A 131 -15.52 19.31 -4.30
C GLU A 131 -15.20 20.25 -5.47
N GLN A 132 -14.12 19.99 -6.21
CA GLN A 132 -13.77 20.75 -7.42
C GLN A 132 -14.80 20.55 -8.54
N LEU A 133 -15.20 19.29 -8.79
CA LEU A 133 -16.19 18.98 -9.81
C LEU A 133 -17.56 19.60 -9.49
N GLN A 134 -17.97 19.61 -8.21
CA GLN A 134 -19.19 20.29 -7.79
C GLN A 134 -19.11 21.81 -7.97
N LYS A 135 -17.96 22.44 -7.69
CA LYS A 135 -17.76 23.88 -7.92
C LYS A 135 -17.81 24.21 -9.42
N GLN A 136 -17.19 23.41 -10.27
CA GLN A 136 -17.25 23.59 -11.73
C GLN A 136 -18.70 23.49 -12.23
N LYS A 137 -19.45 22.47 -11.83
CA LYS A 137 -20.87 22.32 -12.19
C LYS A 137 -21.74 23.51 -11.76
N ARG A 138 -21.50 24.08 -10.57
CA ARG A 138 -22.22 25.28 -10.11
C ARG A 138 -21.87 26.52 -10.95
N GLN A 139 -20.60 26.71 -11.30
CA GLN A 139 -20.17 27.83 -12.14
C GLN A 139 -20.66 27.72 -13.59
N GLU A 140 -20.82 26.51 -14.12
CA GLU A 140 -21.41 26.29 -15.45
C GLU A 140 -22.93 26.57 -15.45
N ALA A 141 -23.65 26.11 -14.42
CA ALA A 141 -25.08 26.38 -14.28
C ALA A 141 -25.41 27.88 -14.13
N GLU A 142 -24.55 28.66 -13.46
CA GLU A 142 -24.70 30.12 -13.33
C GLU A 142 -24.39 30.87 -14.64
N ARG A 143 -23.59 30.30 -15.55
CA ARG A 143 -23.32 30.90 -16.88
C ARG A 143 -24.45 30.65 -17.87
N GLU A 144 -25.13 29.50 -17.79
CA GLU A 144 -26.25 29.17 -18.67
C GLU A 144 -27.53 29.98 -18.38
N ASP A 145 -27.75 30.43 -17.14
CA ASP A 145 -28.92 31.24 -16.76
C ASP A 145 -28.83 32.72 -17.24
N SER A 146 -27.63 33.19 -17.61
CA SER A 146 -27.44 34.53 -18.19
C SER A 146 -27.65 34.61 -19.71
N GLY A 147 -27.92 33.47 -20.36
CA GLY A 147 -27.90 33.30 -21.82
C GLY A 147 -29.23 33.44 -22.56
N THR A 148 -30.27 34.03 -21.98
CA THR A 148 -31.57 34.20 -22.66
C THR A 148 -32.00 35.67 -22.78
N SER A 149 -31.23 36.50 -23.47
CA SER A 149 -31.77 37.66 -24.20
C SER A 149 -30.75 38.29 -25.14
N ALA A 150 -30.96 38.13 -26.45
CA ALA A 150 -30.73 39.12 -27.52
C ALA A 150 -30.40 38.42 -28.86
N LYS A 151 -31.45 38.19 -29.67
CA LYS A 151 -31.32 38.10 -31.13
C LYS A 151 -31.30 39.54 -31.68
N SER A 152 -30.30 39.90 -32.49
CA SER A 152 -30.46 40.82 -33.65
C SER A 152 -29.14 41.11 -34.38
N SER A 153 -29.09 40.67 -35.64
CA SER A 153 -28.57 41.39 -36.83
C SER A 153 -27.06 41.37 -37.21
N LEU A 154 -26.78 40.53 -38.24
CA LEU A 154 -26.18 40.82 -39.56
C LEU A 154 -24.91 41.71 -39.72
N ALA A 155 -23.82 41.04 -40.16
CA ALA A 155 -22.92 41.31 -41.31
C ALA A 155 -22.16 42.66 -41.48
N ASN A 156 -20.80 42.61 -41.46
CA ASN A 156 -19.89 42.78 -42.62
C ASN A 156 -18.42 43.19 -42.27
N VAL A 157 -17.49 42.39 -42.80
CA VAL A 157 -16.13 42.56 -43.40
C VAL A 157 -15.26 43.86 -43.26
N LEU A 158 -13.93 43.62 -43.19
CA LEU A 158 -12.70 44.42 -43.55
C LEU A 158 -12.08 45.30 -42.44
N ASP A 159 -10.95 44.92 -41.80
CA ASP A 159 -9.51 44.96 -42.17
C ASP A 159 -8.80 46.33 -41.99
N SER A 160 -7.89 46.44 -41.01
CA SER A 160 -6.54 47.07 -41.09
C SER A 160 -5.88 47.36 -39.72
N LYS A 161 -4.54 47.19 -39.70
CA LYS A 161 -3.48 47.44 -38.68
C LYS A 161 -3.59 48.82 -37.95
N ASP A 162 -3.00 49.12 -36.79
CA ASP A 162 -1.70 48.79 -36.19
C ASP A 162 -1.66 49.23 -34.68
N LYS A 163 -0.71 48.64 -33.92
CA LYS A 163 -0.02 49.08 -32.67
C LYS A 163 -0.67 49.10 -31.27
N THR A 164 -0.29 48.06 -30.49
CA THR A 164 0.48 48.09 -29.21
C THR A 164 -0.03 48.91 -28.01
N GLN A 165 -0.44 48.22 -26.93
CA GLN A 165 0.27 48.19 -25.62
C GLN A 165 -0.38 47.22 -24.60
N LYS A 166 0.43 46.22 -24.20
CA LYS A 166 0.49 45.40 -22.97
C LYS A 166 -0.67 45.48 -21.95
N ILE A 167 -1.24 44.31 -21.64
CA ILE A 167 -1.40 43.81 -20.26
C ILE A 167 -1.25 42.27 -20.24
N ASN A 168 -0.52 41.82 -19.23
CA ASN A 168 0.05 40.50 -19.01
C ASN A 168 -0.96 39.63 -18.22
N GLY A 169 -1.17 38.37 -18.61
CA GLY A 169 -2.03 37.44 -17.88
C GLY A 169 -2.06 36.07 -18.53
N GLU A 170 -1.05 35.27 -18.22
CA GLU A 170 -0.79 33.93 -18.73
C GLU A 170 -2.00 32.99 -18.67
N ASN A 171 -2.33 32.50 -19.86
CA ASN A 171 -3.05 31.26 -20.10
C ASN A 171 -2.15 30.12 -19.61
N SER A 172 -2.54 29.39 -18.57
CA SER A 172 -1.93 28.10 -18.25
C SER A 172 -3.00 27.04 -18.08
N GLU A 173 -3.44 26.51 -19.22
CA GLU A 173 -3.86 25.12 -19.33
C GLU A 173 -2.72 24.26 -18.74
N LYS A 174 -2.85 23.87 -17.48
CA LYS A 174 -2.07 22.74 -16.96
C LYS A 174 -2.58 21.49 -17.65
N LYS A 175 -2.03 21.22 -18.84
CA LYS A 175 -1.85 19.85 -19.31
C LYS A 175 -1.17 19.10 -18.17
N GLU A 176 -1.93 18.28 -17.45
CA GLU A 176 -1.35 17.15 -16.74
C GLU A 176 -0.50 16.43 -17.77
N THR A 177 0.82 16.51 -17.60
CA THR A 177 1.72 15.68 -18.36
C THR A 177 1.44 14.26 -17.90
N THR A 178 0.60 13.52 -18.63
CA THR A 178 0.42 12.08 -18.44
C THR A 178 1.80 11.47 -18.41
N GLU A 179 2.25 11.00 -17.25
CA GLU A 179 3.54 10.31 -17.14
C GLU A 179 3.49 9.12 -18.10
N LYS A 180 4.45 9.03 -19.02
CA LYS A 180 4.44 7.98 -20.05
C LYS A 180 4.36 6.60 -19.37
N GLY A 181 3.31 5.85 -19.66
CA GLY A 181 3.10 4.50 -19.14
C GLY A 181 2.40 4.42 -17.78
N SER A 182 1.69 5.47 -17.35
CA SER A 182 0.67 5.39 -16.29
C SER A 182 -0.74 5.51 -16.88
N ILE A 183 -1.73 5.04 -16.11
CA ILE A 183 -3.15 5.21 -16.39
C ILE A 183 -3.89 5.50 -15.08
N THR A 184 -4.82 6.44 -15.09
CA THR A 184 -5.67 6.73 -13.95
C THR A 184 -6.85 5.76 -13.86
N ALA A 185 -7.48 5.64 -12.68
CA ALA A 185 -8.67 4.81 -12.52
C ALA A 185 -9.82 5.25 -13.44
N LYS A 186 -9.98 6.56 -13.67
CA LYS A 186 -11.00 7.13 -14.57
C LYS A 186 -10.75 6.74 -16.03
N GLU A 187 -9.51 6.83 -16.48
CA GLU A 187 -9.14 6.42 -17.84
C GLU A 187 -9.30 4.91 -18.01
N LEU A 188 -8.87 4.11 -17.03
CA LEU A 188 -9.06 2.67 -17.05
C LEU A 188 -10.53 2.28 -17.14
N TYR A 189 -11.39 2.89 -16.31
CA TYR A 189 -12.83 2.67 -16.38
C TYR A 189 -13.39 3.02 -17.76
N THR A 190 -12.97 4.15 -18.34
CA THR A 190 -13.39 4.57 -19.68
C THR A 190 -12.96 3.54 -20.74
N MET A 191 -11.73 3.03 -20.66
CA MET A 191 -11.23 1.98 -21.55
C MET A 191 -11.97 0.66 -21.38
N MET A 192 -12.33 0.28 -20.15
CA MET A 192 -13.10 -0.94 -19.88
C MET A 192 -14.51 -0.89 -20.48
N MET A 193 -15.10 0.31 -20.62
CA MET A 193 -16.43 0.48 -21.21
C MET A 193 -16.41 0.57 -22.74
N ASP A 194 -15.24 0.82 -23.35
CA ASP A 194 -15.09 0.93 -24.79
C ASP A 194 -14.85 -0.44 -25.44
N LYS A 195 -15.82 -0.91 -26.22
CA LYS A 195 -15.76 -2.20 -26.92
C LYS A 195 -14.74 -2.24 -28.06
N ASN A 196 -14.20 -1.10 -28.47
CA ASN A 196 -13.18 -1.01 -29.52
C ASN A 196 -11.76 -1.17 -28.97
N ILE A 197 -11.58 -1.20 -27.65
CA ILE A 197 -10.28 -1.31 -26.98
C ILE A 197 -10.15 -2.71 -26.40
N SER A 198 -9.16 -3.47 -26.88
CA SER A 198 -8.81 -4.76 -26.28
C SER A 198 -7.79 -4.58 -25.16
N LEU A 199 -8.12 -5.10 -23.97
CA LEU A 199 -7.44 -4.78 -22.71
C LEU A 199 -7.32 -6.03 -21.84
N ILE A 200 -6.15 -6.22 -21.23
CA ILE A 200 -5.97 -7.15 -20.10
C ILE A 200 -5.48 -6.38 -18.88
N ILE A 201 -6.22 -6.52 -17.78
CA ILE A 201 -5.82 -6.02 -16.47
C ILE A 201 -5.13 -7.18 -15.73
N MET A 202 -3.85 -7.05 -15.41
CA MET A 202 -3.09 -7.99 -14.60
C MET A 202 -3.00 -7.47 -13.17
N ASP A 203 -3.61 -8.19 -12.23
CA ASP A 203 -3.60 -7.90 -10.80
C ASP A 203 -2.47 -8.68 -10.14
N ALA A 204 -1.47 -7.95 -9.65
CA ALA A 204 -0.26 -8.49 -9.04
C ALA A 204 -0.30 -8.56 -7.51
N ARG A 205 -1.48 -8.37 -6.89
CA ARG A 205 -1.65 -8.55 -5.44
C ARG A 205 -1.59 -10.04 -5.06
N ARG A 206 -1.54 -10.33 -3.77
CA ARG A 206 -1.58 -11.71 -3.27
C ARG A 206 -2.82 -12.43 -3.77
N MET A 207 -2.69 -13.74 -3.96
CA MET A 207 -3.82 -14.58 -4.38
C MET A 207 -5.03 -14.40 -3.44
N GLN A 208 -4.80 -14.31 -2.12
CA GLN A 208 -5.87 -14.12 -1.15
C GLN A 208 -6.63 -12.79 -1.38
N ASP A 209 -5.89 -11.68 -1.55
CA ASP A 209 -6.48 -10.36 -1.76
C ASP A 209 -7.31 -10.29 -3.06
N TYR A 210 -6.84 -10.99 -4.11
CA TYR A 210 -7.55 -11.10 -5.38
C TYR A 210 -8.85 -11.92 -5.27
N GLN A 211 -8.89 -12.92 -4.41
CA GLN A 211 -10.11 -13.71 -4.16
C GLN A 211 -11.10 -12.94 -3.29
N ASP A 212 -10.61 -12.13 -2.35
CA ASP A 212 -11.46 -11.33 -1.46
C ASP A 212 -12.19 -10.22 -2.24
N SER A 213 -11.50 -9.51 -3.15
CA SER A 213 -12.09 -8.51 -4.03
C SER A 213 -11.19 -8.18 -5.22
N ARG A 214 -11.79 -8.00 -6.40
CA ARG A 214 -11.06 -7.71 -7.65
C ARG A 214 -11.89 -6.91 -8.64
N ILE A 215 -11.19 -6.23 -9.55
CA ILE A 215 -11.82 -5.64 -10.73
C ILE A 215 -12.38 -6.77 -11.60
N SER A 216 -13.62 -6.63 -12.06
CA SER A 216 -14.27 -7.58 -12.97
C SER A 216 -13.42 -7.84 -14.22
N ASP A 217 -13.36 -9.10 -14.63
CA ASP A 217 -12.57 -9.58 -15.78
C ASP A 217 -11.04 -9.38 -15.74
N SER A 218 -10.48 -8.94 -14.62
CA SER A 218 -9.03 -8.94 -14.39
C SER A 218 -8.43 -10.36 -14.37
N LEU A 219 -7.11 -10.44 -14.57
CA LEU A 219 -6.28 -11.64 -14.55
C LEU A 219 -5.41 -11.63 -13.29
N SER A 220 -5.50 -12.65 -12.45
CA SER A 220 -4.58 -12.80 -11.32
C SER A 220 -3.19 -13.24 -11.79
N VAL A 221 -2.19 -12.44 -11.44
CA VAL A 221 -0.77 -12.73 -11.59
C VAL A 221 -0.11 -12.53 -10.22
N PRO A 222 -0.37 -13.44 -9.27
CA PRO A 222 -0.13 -13.20 -7.85
C PRO A 222 1.34 -12.88 -7.55
N GLU A 223 1.60 -12.07 -6.52
CA GLU A 223 2.98 -11.71 -6.12
C GLU A 223 3.84 -12.96 -5.84
N GLU A 224 3.21 -14.04 -5.37
CA GLU A 224 3.83 -15.33 -5.10
C GLU A 224 4.41 -15.98 -6.36
N ALA A 225 3.86 -15.67 -7.54
CA ALA A 225 4.32 -16.11 -8.86
C ALA A 225 5.26 -15.10 -9.53
N ILE A 226 5.75 -14.09 -8.82
CA ILE A 226 6.64 -13.06 -9.36
C ILE A 226 7.87 -12.92 -8.46
N SER A 227 9.06 -13.06 -9.03
CA SER A 227 10.30 -12.72 -8.34
C SER A 227 11.24 -11.94 -9.26
N PRO A 228 12.20 -11.17 -8.72
CA PRO A 228 13.12 -10.38 -9.54
C PRO A 228 13.86 -11.25 -10.56
N GLY A 229 13.75 -10.89 -11.85
CA GLY A 229 14.45 -11.59 -12.94
C GLY A 229 13.67 -12.74 -13.59
N VAL A 230 12.44 -13.04 -13.16
CA VAL A 230 11.60 -14.07 -13.80
C VAL A 230 11.28 -13.76 -15.26
N THR A 231 10.95 -14.83 -16.00
CA THR A 231 10.49 -14.75 -17.39
C THR A 231 8.97 -14.93 -17.46
N ALA A 232 8.34 -14.49 -18.55
CA ALA A 232 6.90 -14.68 -18.71
C ALA A 232 6.49 -16.17 -18.67
N ASN A 233 7.32 -17.06 -19.21
CA ASN A 233 7.06 -18.51 -19.18
C ASN A 233 7.14 -19.08 -17.76
N TRP A 234 8.03 -18.53 -16.91
CA TRP A 234 8.11 -18.93 -15.51
C TRP A 234 6.86 -18.49 -14.75
N ILE A 235 6.40 -17.26 -14.98
CA ILE A 235 5.15 -16.75 -14.40
C ILE A 235 3.99 -17.66 -14.83
N GLU A 236 3.86 -17.93 -16.14
CA GLU A 236 2.83 -18.80 -16.72
C GLU A 236 2.73 -20.17 -16.06
N ALA A 237 3.87 -20.81 -15.79
CA ALA A 237 3.92 -22.13 -15.15
C ALA A 237 3.42 -22.11 -13.70
N ASN A 238 3.44 -20.95 -13.05
CA ASN A 238 3.01 -20.75 -11.66
C ASN A 238 1.65 -20.03 -11.56
N LEU A 239 0.98 -19.77 -12.69
CA LEU A 239 -0.38 -19.23 -12.68
C LEU A 239 -1.43 -20.32 -12.40
N PRO A 240 -2.57 -19.95 -11.76
CA PRO A 240 -3.76 -20.79 -11.75
C PRO A 240 -4.22 -21.15 -13.16
N ASP A 241 -4.82 -22.33 -13.34
CA ASP A 241 -5.24 -22.78 -14.68
C ASP A 241 -6.25 -21.82 -15.33
N ASP A 242 -7.19 -21.25 -14.55
CA ASP A 242 -8.16 -20.25 -15.02
C ASP A 242 -7.51 -18.96 -15.55
N SER A 243 -6.27 -18.66 -15.12
CA SER A 243 -5.50 -17.49 -15.53
C SER A 243 -4.74 -17.72 -16.85
N LYS A 244 -4.45 -18.96 -17.23
CA LYS A 244 -3.55 -19.28 -18.36
C LYS A 244 -4.10 -18.84 -19.71
N ASP A 245 -5.41 -19.04 -19.95
CA ASP A 245 -6.03 -18.66 -21.22
C ASP A 245 -5.98 -17.15 -21.49
N LYS A 246 -6.25 -16.34 -20.46
CA LYS A 246 -6.12 -14.87 -20.55
C LYS A 246 -4.65 -14.47 -20.66
N TRP A 247 -3.76 -15.10 -19.90
CA TRP A 247 -2.32 -14.85 -19.96
C TRP A 247 -1.75 -15.05 -21.37
N MET A 248 -2.13 -16.12 -22.07
CA MET A 248 -1.65 -16.40 -23.43
C MET A 248 -2.09 -15.36 -24.47
N LYS A 249 -3.18 -14.64 -24.20
CA LYS A 249 -3.70 -13.58 -25.08
C LYS A 249 -3.06 -12.21 -24.83
N ARG A 250 -2.11 -12.09 -23.89
CA ARG A 250 -1.42 -10.83 -23.54
C ARG A 250 -0.69 -10.15 -24.71
N GLY A 251 -0.28 -10.90 -25.72
CA GLY A 251 0.34 -10.36 -26.93
C GLY A 251 -0.66 -9.89 -28.01
N ASN A 252 -1.96 -10.14 -27.79
CA ASN A 252 -3.02 -9.94 -28.79
C ASN A 252 -3.98 -8.81 -28.38
N VAL A 253 -3.68 -8.08 -27.32
CA VAL A 253 -4.48 -6.94 -26.84
C VAL A 253 -3.74 -5.62 -27.05
N ASP A 254 -4.49 -4.55 -27.24
CA ASP A 254 -3.96 -3.20 -27.43
C ASP A 254 -3.23 -2.72 -26.17
N TYR A 255 -3.77 -3.05 -25.00
CA TYR A 255 -3.25 -2.61 -23.71
C TYR A 255 -3.16 -3.74 -22.68
N VAL A 256 -2.02 -3.78 -22.00
CA VAL A 256 -1.85 -4.54 -20.75
C VAL A 256 -1.68 -3.54 -19.62
N VAL A 257 -2.62 -3.55 -18.68
CA VAL A 257 -2.61 -2.68 -17.50
C VAL A 257 -2.16 -3.51 -16.31
N LEU A 258 -1.15 -3.03 -15.60
CA LEU A 258 -0.61 -3.69 -14.41
C LEU A 258 -1.07 -2.91 -13.19
N LEU A 259 -1.56 -3.61 -12.17
CA LEU A 259 -1.87 -3.01 -10.87
C LEU A 259 -1.39 -3.90 -9.73
N ASP A 260 -1.10 -3.26 -8.62
CA ASP A 260 -1.04 -3.88 -7.30
C ASP A 260 -1.83 -2.98 -6.32
N TRP A 261 -1.58 -3.12 -5.03
CA TRP A 261 -2.27 -2.31 -4.02
C TRP A 261 -2.02 -0.81 -4.13
N PHE A 262 -0.77 -0.38 -4.38
CA PHE A 262 -0.36 1.01 -4.10
C PHE A 262 0.66 1.60 -5.08
N SER A 263 1.28 0.80 -5.93
CA SER A 263 2.37 1.23 -6.79
C SER A 263 1.89 2.19 -7.88
N SER A 264 2.71 3.21 -8.14
CA SER A 264 2.61 4.07 -9.31
C SER A 264 3.87 3.93 -10.17
N THR A 265 3.92 4.65 -11.30
CA THR A 265 5.11 4.75 -12.14
C THR A 265 6.36 5.21 -11.39
N LYS A 266 6.21 5.95 -10.29
CA LYS A 266 7.30 6.47 -9.45
C LYS A 266 7.91 5.39 -8.55
N ASP A 267 7.18 4.32 -8.28
CA ASP A 267 7.54 3.26 -7.32
C ASP A 267 8.13 2.02 -8.02
N LEU A 268 8.24 2.05 -9.35
CA LEU A 268 8.75 0.96 -10.19
C LEU A 268 10.29 0.82 -10.13
N GLN A 269 10.79 0.49 -8.95
CA GLN A 269 12.20 0.22 -8.69
C GLN A 269 12.60 -1.23 -9.03
N LEU A 270 13.88 -1.45 -9.32
CA LEU A 270 14.39 -2.80 -9.56
C LEU A 270 14.13 -3.69 -8.36
N GLY A 271 13.56 -4.86 -8.61
CA GLY A 271 13.23 -5.84 -7.59
C GLY A 271 11.82 -5.74 -7.00
N THR A 272 11.04 -4.70 -7.31
CA THR A 272 9.62 -4.67 -6.90
C THR A 272 8.78 -5.61 -7.76
N THR A 273 7.66 -6.09 -7.22
CA THR A 273 6.76 -7.04 -7.87
C THR A 273 6.27 -6.52 -9.22
N LEU A 274 5.66 -5.32 -9.24
CA LEU A 274 5.10 -4.74 -10.45
C LEU A 274 6.17 -4.43 -11.50
N ARG A 275 7.38 -4.04 -11.07
CA ARG A 275 8.52 -3.87 -11.99
C ARG A 275 9.00 -5.19 -12.56
N SER A 276 9.08 -6.24 -11.74
CA SER A 276 9.50 -7.57 -12.17
C SER A 276 8.52 -8.18 -13.17
N LEU A 277 7.21 -8.01 -12.94
CA LEU A 277 6.17 -8.40 -13.89
C LEU A 277 6.30 -7.62 -15.21
N LYS A 278 6.44 -6.29 -15.14
CA LYS A 278 6.66 -5.46 -16.31
C LYS A 278 7.88 -5.94 -17.12
N ASP A 279 9.03 -6.13 -16.47
CA ASP A 279 10.25 -6.57 -17.13
C ASP A 279 10.10 -7.97 -17.75
N ALA A 280 9.39 -8.90 -17.09
CA ALA A 280 9.10 -10.23 -17.62
C ALA A 280 8.28 -10.18 -18.91
N LEU A 281 7.28 -9.29 -18.97
CA LEU A 281 6.44 -9.07 -20.16
C LEU A 281 7.25 -8.46 -21.32
N PHE A 282 8.12 -7.48 -21.04
CA PHE A 282 8.93 -6.80 -22.07
C PHE A 282 10.11 -7.65 -22.59
N LYS A 283 10.64 -8.59 -21.80
CA LYS A 283 11.73 -9.47 -22.26
C LYS A 283 11.27 -10.48 -23.30
N VAL A 284 10.00 -10.90 -23.26
CA VAL A 284 9.44 -11.91 -24.18
C VAL A 284 8.94 -11.28 -25.49
N SER A 285 8.55 -10.01 -25.49
CA SER A 285 8.14 -9.30 -26.72
C SER A 285 9.28 -9.00 -27.71
N LYS A 286 10.53 -9.39 -27.41
CA LYS A 286 11.67 -9.33 -28.33
C LYS A 286 11.96 -10.63 -29.09
N PHE A 287 11.20 -11.70 -28.86
CA PHE A 287 11.28 -12.92 -29.66
C PHE A 287 9.98 -13.08 -30.44
N PRO A 288 9.97 -12.86 -31.77
CA PRO A 288 8.86 -13.28 -32.59
C PRO A 288 8.83 -14.82 -32.63
N CYS A 289 7.62 -15.37 -32.71
CA CYS A 289 7.39 -16.73 -33.20
C CYS A 289 8.05 -16.97 -34.55
#